data_AF-A0A3M1B8D3-F1
#
_entry.id   AF-A0A3M1B8D3-F1
#
_cell.length_a   1.000
_cell.length_b   1.000
_cell.length_c   1.000
_cell.angle_alpha   90.00
_cell.angle_beta   90.00
_cell.angle_gamma   90.00
#
_symmetry.space_group_name_H-M   'P 1'
#
loop_
_entity.id
_entity.type
_entity.pdbx_description
1 polymer ?
#
loop_
_entity_poly.entity_id
_entity_poly.type
_entity_poly.pdbx_seq_one_letter_code
_entity_poly.pdbx_strand_id
1 'polypeptide(L)'
;MPLMRENEKRRKWWLVGVLWLGSLWLCAFWFSRGKEADRQQTRPHQLAMKVLAEGDRMVALSGGYFLIYRKPHYLVCRLKPSVGKLEIVRVYRLRRDFLRYPSNPQEIALHGYYLEDISLPVRRRLEKLLARFRALEGKPAVAYEYTREAERLAEKIAALGGIGELMRFLERGVSFRLRRGAALALGKRGYVEAVPALLELLEQKDLEERKKALRILRDLTRLPLGAQVYSEHIRWVVKQVRGWLQKRSLHRKRGEGGQNPNGGATSIRKGE
;
A
#
# COMPACT_ATOMS: atom_id res chain seq x y z
N MET A 1 -15.75 7.97 81.13
CA MET A 1 -15.50 6.73 80.38
C MET A 1 -16.59 6.54 79.34
N PRO A 2 -16.24 6.58 78.05
CA PRO A 2 -16.66 5.53 77.14
C PRO A 2 -15.50 5.02 76.27
N LEU A 3 -15.55 3.72 75.99
CA LEU A 3 -14.57 2.94 75.23
C LEU A 3 -14.51 3.31 73.74
N MET A 4 -13.28 3.44 73.26
CA MET A 4 -12.76 3.11 71.92
C MET A 4 -13.58 3.53 70.68
N ARG A 5 -13.33 4.77 70.24
CA ARG A 5 -13.22 5.13 68.81
C ARG A 5 -11.76 5.03 68.39
N GLU A 6 -11.29 3.83 68.07
CA GLU A 6 -9.91 3.69 67.56
C GLU A 6 -9.71 2.41 66.73
N ASN A 7 -10.42 2.26 65.60
CA ASN A 7 -10.15 1.14 64.68
C ASN A 7 -10.29 1.43 63.17
N GLU A 8 -10.43 2.70 62.75
CA GLU A 8 -10.54 3.06 61.32
C GLU A 8 -9.29 3.66 60.68
N LYS A 9 -8.22 3.92 61.45
CA LYS A 9 -6.97 4.50 60.93
C LYS A 9 -5.86 3.50 60.61
N ARG A 10 -5.99 2.21 60.96
CA ARG A 10 -4.96 1.18 60.71
C ARG A 10 -5.20 0.28 59.48
N ARG A 11 -6.33 0.39 58.78
CA ARG A 11 -6.56 -0.32 57.49
C ARG A 11 -6.15 0.49 56.25
N LYS A 12 -5.78 1.77 56.40
CA LYS A 12 -5.34 2.63 55.28
C LYS A 12 -3.84 2.58 54.95
N TRP A 13 -3.04 1.80 55.68
CA TRP A 13 -1.59 1.66 55.43
C TRP A 13 -1.14 0.31 54.87
N TRP A 14 -2.04 -0.65 54.65
CA TRP A 14 -1.70 -1.94 54.01
C TRP A 14 -2.17 -2.12 52.56
N LEU A 15 -2.91 -1.16 51.99
CA LEU A 15 -3.32 -1.19 50.57
C LEU A 15 -2.54 -0.21 49.67
N VAL A 16 -1.71 0.67 50.25
CA VAL A 16 -0.81 1.56 49.48
C VAL A 16 0.58 0.92 49.28
N GLY A 17 0.93 -0.13 50.01
CA GLY A 17 2.22 -0.83 49.90
C GLY A 17 2.26 -2.02 48.93
N VAL A 18 1.12 -2.55 48.48
CA VAL A 18 1.08 -3.76 47.61
C VAL A 18 0.86 -3.43 46.13
N LEU A 19 0.52 -2.18 45.79
CA LEU A 19 0.30 -1.73 44.41
C LEU A 19 1.49 -1.04 43.75
N TRP A 20 2.66 -1.00 44.40
CA TRP A 20 3.88 -0.39 43.84
C TRP A 20 5.04 -1.37 43.58
N LEU A 21 4.87 -2.66 43.87
CA LEU A 21 5.87 -3.70 43.57
C LEU A 21 5.45 -4.67 42.44
N GLY A 22 4.18 -4.69 42.04
CA GLY A 22 3.71 -5.51 40.91
C GLY A 22 4.04 -4.95 39.53
N SER A 23 4.18 -3.63 39.39
CA SER A 23 4.42 -2.96 38.09
C SER A 23 5.88 -3.01 37.65
N LEU A 24 6.83 -3.05 38.60
CA LEU A 24 8.26 -3.18 38.30
C LEU A 24 8.67 -4.61 37.98
N TRP A 25 7.98 -5.62 38.55
CA TRP A 25 8.26 -7.03 38.22
C TRP A 25 7.70 -7.43 36.85
N LEU A 26 6.53 -6.92 36.45
CA LEU A 26 6.02 -7.10 35.08
C LEU A 26 6.88 -6.37 34.05
N CYS A 27 7.38 -5.16 34.34
CA CYS A 27 8.35 -4.49 33.48
C CYS A 27 9.68 -5.25 33.41
N ALA A 28 10.23 -5.77 34.51
CA ALA A 28 11.47 -6.54 34.50
C ALA A 28 11.32 -7.92 33.84
N PHE A 29 10.18 -8.59 33.98
CA PHE A 29 9.89 -9.87 33.33
C PHE A 29 9.63 -9.70 31.82
N TRP A 30 8.99 -8.60 31.40
CA TRP A 30 8.87 -8.23 29.98
C TRP A 30 10.20 -7.72 29.39
N PHE A 31 11.02 -7.04 30.18
CA PHE A 31 12.34 -6.55 29.77
C PHE A 31 13.40 -7.68 29.72
N SER A 32 13.25 -8.73 30.54
CA SER A 32 14.12 -9.91 30.50
C SER A 32 13.74 -10.89 29.39
N ARG A 33 12.44 -11.06 29.05
CA ARG A 33 12.02 -11.80 27.85
C ARG A 33 12.20 -11.01 26.53
N GLY A 34 12.23 -9.68 26.60
CA GLY A 34 12.51 -8.82 25.44
C GLY A 34 13.95 -8.92 24.93
N LYS A 35 14.92 -9.18 25.82
CA LYS A 35 16.34 -9.31 25.44
C LYS A 35 16.69 -10.63 24.74
N GLU A 36 15.89 -11.68 24.91
CA GLU A 36 16.07 -12.95 24.19
C GLU A 36 15.33 -12.99 22.85
N ALA A 37 14.23 -12.24 22.69
CA ALA A 37 13.54 -12.07 21.41
C ALA A 37 14.31 -11.17 20.43
N ASP A 38 15.24 -10.36 20.93
CA ASP A 38 16.03 -9.38 20.15
C ASP A 38 17.10 -10.04 19.25
N ARG A 39 17.44 -11.31 19.49
CA ARG A 39 18.46 -12.02 18.70
C ARG A 39 17.93 -12.61 17.38
N GLN A 40 16.61 -12.53 17.12
CA GLN A 40 15.99 -13.03 15.88
C GLN A 40 15.18 -11.98 15.08
N GLN A 41 15.30 -10.67 15.38
CA GLN A 41 14.70 -9.61 14.55
C GLN A 41 15.60 -9.20 13.37
N THR A 42 15.99 -10.15 12.53
CA THR A 42 17.27 -10.05 11.80
C THR A 42 17.27 -9.34 10.44
N ARG A 43 16.13 -9.03 9.80
CA ARG A 43 16.07 -8.22 8.54
C ARG A 43 14.75 -7.45 8.31
N PRO A 44 13.56 -8.01 8.62
CA PRO A 44 12.28 -7.36 8.36
C PRO A 44 12.09 -6.04 9.12
N HIS A 45 12.48 -6.03 10.41
CA HIS A 45 12.38 -4.85 11.27
C HIS A 45 13.28 -3.72 10.77
N GLN A 46 14.54 -4.03 10.41
CA GLN A 46 15.48 -3.06 9.85
C GLN A 46 15.00 -2.46 8.53
N LEU A 47 14.38 -3.26 7.66
CA LEU A 47 13.77 -2.76 6.42
C LEU A 47 12.57 -1.85 6.69
N ALA A 48 11.73 -2.20 7.68
CA ALA A 48 10.59 -1.39 8.06
C ALA A 48 11.00 -0.03 8.67
N MET A 49 12.06 -0.01 9.49
CA MET A 49 12.61 1.22 10.08
C MET A 49 13.05 2.24 9.04
N LYS A 50 13.55 1.80 7.86
CA LYS A 50 13.97 2.71 6.78
C LYS A 50 12.83 3.52 6.16
N VAL A 51 11.57 3.17 6.42
CA VAL A 51 10.38 3.80 5.84
C VAL A 51 9.72 4.79 6.80
N LEU A 52 10.16 4.82 8.07
CA LEU A 52 9.60 5.71 9.08
C LEU A 52 10.07 7.14 8.85
N ALA A 53 9.12 8.08 8.96
CA ALA A 53 9.42 9.50 8.98
C ALA A 53 9.76 9.93 10.41
N GLU A 54 10.35 11.12 10.54
CA GLU A 54 10.62 11.72 11.84
C GLU A 54 9.31 11.86 12.65
N GLY A 55 9.31 11.34 13.87
CA GLY A 55 8.14 11.34 14.76
C GLY A 55 7.18 10.15 14.60
N ASP A 56 7.40 9.26 13.62
CA ASP A 56 6.65 8.00 13.55
C ASP A 56 7.07 7.06 14.67
N ARG A 57 6.12 6.28 15.20
CA ARG A 57 6.41 5.17 16.12
C ARG A 57 5.96 3.86 15.51
N MET A 58 6.74 2.80 15.68
CA MET A 58 6.44 1.49 15.10
C MET A 58 6.52 0.40 16.15
N VAL A 59 5.59 -0.55 16.06
CA VAL A 59 5.58 -1.79 16.85
C VAL A 59 5.41 -2.96 15.89
N ALA A 60 6.29 -3.96 15.98
CA ALA A 60 6.13 -5.20 15.24
C ALA A 60 4.98 -6.02 15.83
N LEU A 61 4.13 -6.55 14.97
CA LEU A 61 3.06 -7.49 15.29
C LEU A 61 3.45 -8.89 14.79
N SER A 62 2.71 -9.92 15.23
CA SER A 62 2.91 -11.28 14.74
C SER A 62 2.63 -11.39 13.22
N GLY A 63 3.26 -12.38 12.58
CA GLY A 63 3.00 -12.67 11.16
C GLY A 63 3.53 -11.65 10.15
N GLY A 64 4.53 -10.84 10.53
CA GLY A 64 5.15 -9.85 9.61
C GLY A 64 4.35 -8.57 9.41
N TYR A 65 3.41 -8.30 10.33
CA TYR A 65 2.67 -7.06 10.38
C TYR A 65 3.35 -6.04 11.29
N PHE A 66 3.08 -4.77 11.06
CA PHE A 66 3.62 -3.65 11.83
C PHE A 66 2.49 -2.66 12.10
N LEU A 67 2.40 -2.18 13.33
CA LEU A 67 1.58 -1.02 13.69
C LEU A 67 2.45 0.22 13.66
N ILE A 68 2.14 1.16 12.77
CA ILE A 68 2.86 2.44 12.65
C ILE A 68 1.92 3.55 13.08
N TYR A 69 2.28 4.26 14.14
CA TYR A 69 1.61 5.49 14.51
C TYR A 69 2.24 6.65 13.74
N ARG A 70 1.43 7.28 12.89
CA ARG A 70 1.76 8.49 12.14
C ARG A 70 0.64 9.50 12.38
N LYS A 71 0.87 10.41 13.33
CA LYS A 71 -0.17 11.31 13.86
C LYS A 71 -0.99 11.96 12.72
N PRO A 72 -2.34 11.91 12.77
CA PRO A 72 -3.21 11.34 13.82
C PRO A 72 -3.63 9.87 13.59
N HIS A 73 -2.99 9.15 12.68
CA HIS A 73 -3.42 7.84 12.21
C HIS A 73 -2.58 6.69 12.77
N TYR A 74 -3.18 5.51 12.83
CA TYR A 74 -2.52 4.25 13.10
C TYR A 74 -2.62 3.38 11.85
N LEU A 75 -1.48 3.01 11.29
CA LEU A 75 -1.39 2.22 10.06
C LEU A 75 -1.05 0.79 10.45
N VAL A 76 -1.85 -0.17 9.98
CA VAL A 76 -1.44 -1.57 10.00
C VAL A 76 -0.81 -1.86 8.66
N CYS A 77 0.47 -2.17 8.67
CA CYS A 77 1.26 -2.46 7.49
C CYS A 77 1.71 -3.92 7.49
N ARG A 78 1.88 -4.50 6.30
CA ARG A 78 2.48 -5.83 6.11
C ARG A 78 3.74 -5.69 5.27
N LEU A 79 4.84 -6.29 5.70
CA LEU A 79 6.04 -6.36 4.87
C LEU A 79 5.84 -7.43 3.79
N LYS A 80 5.96 -7.06 2.50
CA LYS A 80 6.05 -8.03 1.41
C LYS A 80 7.50 -8.48 1.26
N PRO A 81 7.86 -9.74 1.62
CA PRO A 81 9.25 -10.20 1.60
C PRO A 81 9.87 -10.12 0.21
N SER A 82 9.08 -10.40 -0.83
CA SER A 82 9.50 -10.40 -2.23
C SER A 82 9.92 -9.04 -2.78
N VAL A 83 9.45 -7.93 -2.17
CA VAL A 83 9.69 -6.57 -2.69
C VAL A 83 10.42 -5.70 -1.65
N GLY A 84 10.55 -6.17 -0.42
CA GLY A 84 11.10 -5.38 0.69
C GLY A 84 10.29 -4.11 1.01
N LYS A 85 9.01 -4.06 0.60
CA LYS A 85 8.13 -2.90 0.76
C LYS A 85 7.04 -3.17 1.79
N LEU A 86 6.75 -2.16 2.61
CA LEU A 86 5.59 -2.13 3.49
C LEU A 86 4.33 -1.78 2.68
N GLU A 87 3.32 -2.62 2.79
CA GLU A 87 1.98 -2.41 2.24
C GLU A 87 1.04 -1.99 3.37
N ILE A 88 0.37 -0.84 3.23
CA ILE A 88 -0.67 -0.42 4.18
C ILE A 88 -1.90 -1.31 3.97
N VAL A 89 -2.28 -2.03 5.02
CA VAL A 89 -3.43 -2.94 5.02
C VAL A 89 -4.66 -2.26 5.63
N ARG A 90 -4.48 -1.52 6.72
CA ARG A 90 -5.56 -0.77 7.39
C ARG A 90 -5.08 0.59 7.87
N VAL A 91 -6.01 1.53 7.92
CA VAL A 91 -5.79 2.86 8.48
C VAL A 91 -6.84 3.08 9.54
N TYR A 92 -6.39 3.36 10.74
CA TYR A 92 -7.22 3.63 11.89
C TYR A 92 -7.05 5.06 12.36
N ARG A 93 -8.11 5.59 12.95
CA ARG A 93 -8.11 6.82 13.72
C ARG A 93 -8.55 6.51 15.14
N LEU A 94 -7.83 7.03 16.13
CA LEU A 94 -8.29 6.94 17.52
C LEU A 94 -9.46 7.89 17.73
N ARG A 95 -10.54 7.37 18.31
CA ARG A 95 -11.76 8.09 18.65
C ARG A 95 -12.08 7.90 20.13
N ARG A 96 -12.89 8.80 20.65
CA ARG A 96 -13.42 8.75 22.01
C ARG A 96 -14.94 8.85 21.97
N ASP A 97 -15.62 7.80 22.42
CA ASP A 97 -17.07 7.71 22.57
C ASP A 97 -17.37 6.74 23.72
N PHE A 98 -17.93 7.27 24.81
CA PHE A 98 -18.24 6.50 26.01
C PHE A 98 -19.51 5.66 25.88
N LEU A 99 -20.34 5.94 24.86
CA LEU A 99 -21.65 5.31 24.70
C LEU A 99 -21.66 4.26 23.58
N ARG A 100 -20.52 4.01 22.93
CA ARG A 100 -20.46 3.13 21.75
C ARG A 100 -20.77 1.66 22.04
N TYR A 101 -20.42 1.18 23.22
CA TYR A 101 -20.57 -0.23 23.62
C TYR A 101 -21.23 -0.34 25.00
N PRO A 102 -22.48 0.13 25.16
CA PRO A 102 -23.12 0.23 26.48
C PRO A 102 -23.33 -1.14 27.13
N SER A 103 -23.40 -2.20 26.31
CA SER A 103 -23.64 -3.57 26.74
C SER A 103 -22.38 -4.43 26.88
N ASN A 104 -21.17 -3.90 26.60
CA ASN A 104 -19.92 -4.66 26.66
C ASN A 104 -18.90 -4.03 27.63
N PRO A 105 -18.87 -4.47 28.91
CA PRO A 105 -18.00 -3.90 29.93
C PRO A 105 -16.50 -3.92 29.61
N GLN A 106 -16.04 -4.92 28.84
CA GLN A 106 -14.62 -5.03 28.46
C GLN A 106 -14.21 -3.93 27.47
N GLU A 107 -15.12 -3.50 26.59
CA GLU A 107 -14.88 -2.40 25.65
C GLU A 107 -15.06 -1.03 26.32
N ILE A 108 -15.92 -0.92 27.34
CA ILE A 108 -16.04 0.28 28.19
C ILE A 108 -14.74 0.54 28.98
N ALA A 109 -14.04 -0.52 29.39
CA ALA A 109 -12.79 -0.44 30.16
C ALA A 109 -11.64 0.27 29.43
N LEU A 110 -11.73 0.46 28.10
CA LEU A 110 -10.80 1.30 27.33
C LEU A 110 -11.05 2.80 27.52
N HIS A 111 -11.75 3.21 28.58
CA HIS A 111 -12.10 4.59 28.92
C HIS A 111 -12.79 5.35 27.78
N GLY A 112 -13.60 4.63 26.98
CA GLY A 112 -14.30 5.16 25.82
C GLY A 112 -13.43 5.39 24.59
N TYR A 113 -12.16 4.96 24.57
CA TYR A 113 -11.31 5.07 23.38
C TYR A 113 -11.41 3.84 22.49
N TYR A 114 -11.44 4.05 21.17
CA TYR A 114 -11.47 2.97 20.19
C TYR A 114 -10.77 3.35 18.88
N LEU A 115 -10.35 2.33 18.13
CA LEU A 115 -9.79 2.49 16.79
C LEU A 115 -10.91 2.39 15.74
N GLU A 116 -11.19 3.48 15.05
CA GLU A 116 -12.08 3.54 13.90
C GLU A 116 -11.32 3.19 12.62
N ASP A 117 -11.71 2.11 11.93
CA ASP A 117 -11.12 1.73 10.63
C ASP A 117 -11.63 2.66 9.52
N ILE A 118 -10.94 3.78 9.32
CA ILE A 118 -11.32 4.80 8.34
C ILE A 118 -11.07 4.35 6.89
N SER A 119 -10.29 3.28 6.66
CA SER A 119 -10.10 2.74 5.31
C SER A 119 -11.15 1.72 4.90
N LEU A 120 -11.99 1.24 5.84
CA LEU A 120 -13.02 0.25 5.57
C LEU A 120 -14.05 0.72 4.52
N PRO A 121 -14.62 1.95 4.59
CA PRO A 121 -15.59 2.40 3.58
C PRO A 121 -15.00 2.44 2.17
N VAL A 122 -13.75 2.91 2.04
CA VAL A 122 -13.02 2.97 0.77
C VAL A 122 -12.79 1.57 0.20
N ARG A 123 -12.34 0.63 1.03
CA ARG A 123 -12.13 -0.78 0.61
C ARG A 123 -13.41 -1.44 0.14
N ARG A 124 -14.50 -1.32 0.89
CA ARG A 124 -15.82 -1.85 0.49
C ARG A 124 -16.30 -1.27 -0.84
N ARG A 125 -16.09 0.04 -1.05
CA ARG A 125 -16.45 0.70 -2.31
C ARG A 125 -15.60 0.19 -3.47
N LEU A 126 -14.29 0.04 -3.24
CA LEU A 126 -13.35 -0.50 -4.21
C LEU A 126 -13.71 -1.95 -4.59
N GLU A 127 -14.01 -2.81 -3.62
CA GLU A 127 -14.46 -4.19 -3.83
C GLU A 127 -15.71 -4.25 -4.71
N LYS A 128 -16.72 -3.44 -4.41
CA LYS A 128 -17.95 -3.34 -5.23
C LYS A 128 -17.65 -2.92 -6.67
N LEU A 129 -16.77 -1.94 -6.86
CA LEU A 129 -16.40 -1.49 -8.21
C LEU A 129 -15.62 -2.56 -8.97
N LEU A 130 -14.69 -3.26 -8.31
CA LEU A 130 -13.93 -4.36 -8.91
C LEU A 130 -14.84 -5.53 -9.29
N ALA A 131 -15.81 -5.87 -8.44
CA ALA A 131 -16.80 -6.91 -8.76
C ALA A 131 -17.62 -6.54 -10.01
N ARG A 132 -18.11 -5.29 -10.10
CA ARG A 132 -18.80 -4.79 -11.29
C ARG A 132 -17.91 -4.79 -12.53
N PHE A 133 -16.65 -4.42 -12.38
CA PHE A 133 -15.70 -4.40 -13.49
C PHE A 133 -15.45 -5.82 -14.02
N ARG A 134 -15.20 -6.80 -13.14
CA ARG A 134 -15.04 -8.21 -13.51
C ARG A 134 -16.28 -8.79 -14.17
N ALA A 135 -17.48 -8.40 -13.73
CA ALA A 135 -18.74 -8.87 -14.31
C ALA A 135 -18.91 -8.50 -15.79
N LEU A 136 -18.10 -7.59 -16.35
CA LEU A 136 -18.13 -7.25 -17.77
C LEU A 136 -17.36 -8.25 -18.66
N GLU A 137 -16.59 -9.17 -18.10
CA GLU A 137 -15.75 -10.13 -18.86
C GLU A 137 -16.57 -11.09 -19.72
N GLY A 138 -17.76 -11.50 -19.23
CA GLY A 138 -18.70 -12.35 -19.97
C GLY A 138 -19.74 -11.60 -20.81
N LYS A 139 -19.67 -10.26 -20.88
CA LYS A 139 -20.65 -9.45 -21.63
C LYS A 139 -20.25 -9.36 -23.11
N PRO A 140 -21.22 -9.43 -24.05
CA PRO A 140 -20.93 -9.51 -25.49
C PRO A 140 -20.04 -8.36 -25.94
N ALA A 141 -19.00 -8.68 -26.71
CA ALA A 141 -17.94 -7.74 -27.10
C ALA A 141 -18.44 -6.54 -27.93
N VAL A 142 -19.49 -6.75 -28.72
CA VAL A 142 -20.00 -5.78 -29.71
C VAL A 142 -20.74 -4.59 -29.09
N ALA A 143 -21.21 -4.71 -27.84
CA ALA A 143 -21.93 -3.64 -27.18
C ALA A 143 -20.98 -2.55 -26.66
N TYR A 144 -20.97 -1.41 -27.36
CA TYR A 144 -20.13 -0.23 -27.08
C TYR A 144 -20.39 0.37 -25.68
N GLU A 145 -21.61 0.23 -25.16
CA GLU A 145 -22.00 0.71 -23.83
C GLU A 145 -21.16 0.10 -22.71
N TYR A 146 -20.92 -1.22 -22.76
CA TYR A 146 -20.08 -1.90 -21.76
C TYR A 146 -18.63 -1.44 -21.83
N THR A 147 -18.16 -1.02 -23.00
CA THR A 147 -16.80 -0.48 -23.14
C THR A 147 -16.67 0.87 -22.45
N ARG A 148 -17.66 1.74 -22.59
CA ARG A 148 -17.73 3.00 -21.81
C ARG A 148 -17.90 2.72 -20.31
N GLU A 149 -18.67 1.71 -19.93
CA GLU A 149 -18.81 1.33 -18.52
C GLU A 149 -17.48 0.84 -17.94
N ALA A 150 -16.74 0.00 -18.65
CA ALA A 150 -15.42 -0.47 -18.25
C ALA A 150 -14.45 0.70 -18.01
N GLU A 151 -14.36 1.65 -18.95
CA GLU A 151 -13.54 2.87 -18.78
C GLU A 151 -13.92 3.64 -17.51
N ARG A 152 -15.22 3.90 -17.30
CA ARG A 152 -15.74 4.64 -16.14
C ARG A 152 -15.45 3.91 -14.82
N LEU A 153 -15.63 2.59 -14.79
CA LEU A 153 -15.37 1.78 -13.60
C LEU A 153 -13.87 1.77 -13.29
N ALA A 154 -13.01 1.55 -14.29
CA ALA A 154 -11.56 1.57 -14.11
C ALA A 154 -11.06 2.93 -13.60
N GLU A 155 -11.61 4.04 -14.10
CA GLU A 155 -11.27 5.38 -13.61
C GLU A 155 -11.64 5.58 -12.13
N LYS A 156 -12.82 5.11 -11.71
CA LYS A 156 -13.24 5.13 -10.30
C LYS A 156 -12.37 4.23 -9.43
N ILE A 157 -12.03 3.03 -9.91
CA ILE A 157 -11.14 2.09 -9.21
C ILE A 157 -9.77 2.75 -8.99
N ALA A 158 -9.20 3.37 -10.02
CA ALA A 158 -7.93 4.07 -9.93
C ALA A 158 -7.99 5.26 -8.94
N ALA A 159 -9.09 6.01 -8.94
CA ALA A 159 -9.30 7.12 -8.01
C ALA A 159 -9.36 6.68 -6.53
N LEU A 160 -9.78 5.44 -6.25
CA LEU A 160 -9.79 4.87 -4.90
C LEU A 160 -8.50 4.11 -4.54
N GLY A 161 -7.46 4.18 -5.39
CA GLY A 161 -6.18 3.52 -5.13
C GLY A 161 -6.11 2.05 -5.57
N GLY A 162 -7.07 1.55 -6.37
CA GLY A 162 -7.10 0.19 -6.90
C GLY A 162 -6.08 -0.13 -7.99
N ILE A 163 -4.91 0.53 -7.98
CA ILE A 163 -3.90 0.45 -9.04
C ILE A 163 -3.35 -0.97 -9.21
N GLY A 164 -2.99 -1.63 -8.10
CA GLY A 164 -2.44 -2.99 -8.16
C GLY A 164 -3.41 -4.01 -8.76
N GLU A 165 -4.71 -3.82 -8.51
CA GLU A 165 -5.76 -4.65 -9.13
C GLU A 165 -5.92 -4.32 -10.62
N LEU A 166 -5.91 -3.04 -11.00
CA LEU A 166 -5.95 -2.64 -12.41
C LEU A 166 -4.75 -3.15 -13.21
N MET A 167 -3.56 -3.23 -12.61
CA MET A 167 -2.38 -3.77 -13.28
C MET A 167 -2.58 -5.23 -13.74
N ARG A 168 -3.30 -6.05 -12.96
CA ARG A 168 -3.63 -7.44 -13.34
C ARG A 168 -4.52 -7.49 -14.58
N PHE A 169 -5.37 -6.48 -14.80
CA PHE A 169 -6.22 -6.42 -15.98
C PHE A 169 -5.48 -6.04 -17.27
N LEU A 170 -4.16 -5.74 -17.21
CA LEU A 170 -3.35 -5.49 -18.39
C LEU A 170 -2.87 -6.78 -19.10
N GLU A 171 -3.08 -7.94 -18.49
CA GLU A 171 -2.63 -9.22 -19.01
C GLU A 171 -3.32 -9.60 -20.34
N ARG A 172 -2.60 -10.32 -21.21
CA ARG A 172 -3.09 -10.68 -22.56
C ARG A 172 -4.30 -11.61 -22.55
N GLY A 173 -4.58 -12.31 -21.45
CA GLY A 173 -5.75 -13.19 -21.31
C GLY A 173 -7.05 -12.47 -20.96
N VAL A 174 -6.97 -11.20 -20.52
CA VAL A 174 -8.13 -10.40 -20.13
C VAL A 174 -8.80 -9.84 -21.37
N SER A 175 -10.14 -9.79 -21.38
CA SER A 175 -10.91 -9.21 -22.49
C SER A 175 -10.39 -7.82 -22.89
N PHE A 176 -10.35 -7.55 -24.20
CA PHE A 176 -9.82 -6.28 -24.75
C PHE A 176 -10.46 -5.05 -24.09
N ARG A 177 -11.76 -5.11 -23.82
CA ARG A 177 -12.54 -4.08 -23.13
C ARG A 177 -11.98 -3.73 -21.75
N LEU A 178 -11.78 -4.73 -20.90
CA LEU A 178 -11.27 -4.53 -19.54
C LEU A 178 -9.82 -4.06 -19.56
N ARG A 179 -9.00 -4.66 -20.43
CA ARG A 179 -7.61 -4.28 -20.63
C ARG A 179 -7.48 -2.82 -21.03
N ARG A 180 -8.29 -2.38 -21.99
CA ARG A 180 -8.40 -0.98 -22.40
C ARG A 180 -8.78 -0.06 -21.24
N GLY A 181 -9.86 -0.39 -20.51
CA GLY A 181 -10.32 0.42 -19.39
C GLY A 181 -9.23 0.60 -18.34
N ALA A 182 -8.55 -0.49 -17.99
CA ALA A 182 -7.40 -0.48 -17.07
C ALA A 182 -6.24 0.35 -17.62
N ALA A 183 -5.85 0.17 -18.89
CA ALA A 183 -4.75 0.90 -19.52
C ALA A 183 -4.98 2.42 -19.54
N LEU A 184 -6.19 2.86 -19.90
CA LEU A 184 -6.53 4.27 -19.90
C LEU A 184 -6.50 4.86 -18.47
N ALA A 185 -7.06 4.15 -17.50
CA ALA A 185 -7.10 4.61 -16.11
C ALA A 185 -5.69 4.68 -15.48
N LEU A 186 -4.86 3.65 -15.71
CA LEU A 186 -3.48 3.58 -15.24
C LEU A 186 -2.61 4.63 -15.93
N GLY A 187 -2.75 4.79 -17.24
CA GLY A 187 -1.97 5.76 -18.00
C GLY A 187 -2.26 7.21 -17.59
N LYS A 188 -3.53 7.57 -17.38
CA LYS A 188 -3.93 8.86 -16.80
C LYS A 188 -3.31 9.13 -15.42
N ARG A 189 -2.97 8.06 -14.68
CA ARG A 189 -2.35 8.14 -13.35
C ARG A 189 -0.82 8.07 -13.38
N GLY A 190 -0.21 8.01 -14.57
CA GLY A 190 1.25 8.02 -14.70
C GLY A 190 1.91 6.63 -14.67
N TYR A 191 1.14 5.54 -14.69
CA TYR A 191 1.71 4.19 -14.64
C TYR A 191 2.17 3.74 -16.02
N VAL A 192 3.49 3.58 -16.16
CA VAL A 192 4.16 3.22 -17.42
C VAL A 192 3.84 1.80 -17.86
N GLU A 193 3.44 0.93 -16.93
CA GLU A 193 2.98 -0.43 -17.21
C GLU A 193 1.79 -0.47 -18.18
N ALA A 194 1.03 0.63 -18.28
CA ALA A 194 -0.08 0.75 -19.23
C ALA A 194 0.37 0.90 -20.70
N VAL A 195 1.63 1.29 -20.95
CA VAL A 195 2.12 1.66 -22.30
C VAL A 195 1.88 0.57 -23.34
N PRO A 196 2.19 -0.72 -23.12
CA PRO A 196 1.93 -1.77 -24.10
C PRO A 196 0.46 -1.86 -24.52
N ALA A 197 -0.46 -1.83 -23.56
CA ALA A 197 -1.90 -1.88 -23.84
C ALA A 197 -2.42 -0.58 -24.49
N LEU A 198 -1.82 0.58 -24.18
CA LEU A 198 -2.12 1.85 -24.87
C LEU A 198 -1.64 1.83 -26.33
N LEU A 199 -0.56 1.14 -26.65
CA LEU A 199 -0.11 0.95 -28.03
C LEU A 199 -1.09 0.07 -28.83
N GLU A 200 -1.61 -1.01 -28.24
CA GLU A 200 -2.67 -1.83 -28.86
C GLU A 200 -3.93 -1.01 -29.20
N LEU A 201 -4.22 0.04 -28.42
CA LEU A 201 -5.34 0.95 -28.69
C LEU A 201 -5.12 1.88 -29.88
N LEU A 202 -3.87 2.26 -30.18
CA LEU A 202 -3.58 3.07 -31.37
C LEU A 202 -3.86 2.32 -32.66
N GLU A 203 -3.80 0.99 -32.64
CA GLU A 203 -4.03 0.13 -33.81
C GLU A 203 -5.54 -0.08 -34.09
N GLN A 204 -6.43 0.23 -33.15
CA GLN A 204 -7.88 0.10 -33.31
C GLN A 204 -8.48 1.11 -34.30
N LYS A 205 -9.64 0.84 -34.88
CA LYS A 205 -10.21 1.69 -35.95
C LYS A 205 -10.81 3.03 -35.46
N ASP A 206 -11.21 3.13 -34.20
CA ASP A 206 -11.92 4.30 -33.67
C ASP A 206 -10.96 5.50 -33.47
N LEU A 207 -11.27 6.61 -34.13
CA LEU A 207 -10.46 7.83 -34.11
C LEU A 207 -10.35 8.45 -32.70
N GLU A 208 -11.45 8.48 -31.95
CA GLU A 208 -11.48 9.10 -30.62
C GLU A 208 -10.69 8.26 -29.61
N GLU A 209 -10.71 6.94 -29.77
CA GLU A 209 -9.92 6.02 -28.96
C GLU A 209 -8.42 6.21 -29.20
N ARG A 210 -8.03 6.33 -30.48
CA ARG A 210 -6.64 6.62 -30.84
C ARG A 210 -6.17 7.96 -30.28
N LYS A 211 -6.97 9.03 -30.40
CA LYS A 211 -6.63 10.35 -29.83
C LYS A 211 -6.42 10.28 -28.32
N LYS A 212 -7.31 9.58 -27.60
CA LYS A 212 -7.18 9.38 -26.13
C LYS A 212 -5.88 8.66 -25.78
N ALA A 213 -5.59 7.54 -26.45
CA ALA A 213 -4.38 6.77 -26.20
C ALA A 213 -3.12 7.58 -26.52
N LEU A 214 -3.10 8.30 -27.64
CA LEU A 214 -1.98 9.14 -28.07
C LEU A 214 -1.70 10.26 -27.06
N ARG A 215 -2.74 10.95 -26.58
CA ARG A 215 -2.60 11.99 -25.54
C ARG A 215 -1.96 11.41 -24.27
N ILE A 216 -2.48 10.29 -23.79
CA ILE A 216 -1.95 9.64 -22.57
C ILE A 216 -0.50 9.19 -22.78
N LEU A 217 -0.17 8.60 -23.93
CA LEU A 217 1.20 8.20 -24.26
C LEU A 217 2.15 9.39 -24.32
N ARG A 218 1.72 10.50 -24.90
CA ARG A 218 2.50 11.75 -24.93
C ARG A 218 2.78 12.24 -23.52
N ASP A 219 1.77 12.26 -22.66
CA ASP A 219 1.90 12.75 -21.28
C ASP A 219 2.79 11.80 -20.42
N LEU A 220 2.66 10.48 -20.61
CA LEU A 220 3.48 9.46 -19.93
C LEU A 220 4.95 9.47 -20.35
N THR A 221 5.20 9.57 -21.66
CA THR A 221 6.54 9.41 -22.23
C THR A 221 7.28 10.74 -22.36
N ARG A 222 6.55 11.86 -22.35
CA ARG A 222 7.02 13.22 -22.67
C ARG A 222 7.68 13.33 -24.04
N LEU A 223 7.39 12.40 -24.95
CA LEU A 223 7.85 12.45 -26.32
C LEU A 223 7.01 13.50 -27.10
N PRO A 224 7.59 14.19 -28.10
CA PRO A 224 6.86 15.12 -28.96
C PRO A 224 6.01 14.33 -29.99
N LEU A 225 5.04 13.57 -29.50
CA LEU A 225 4.08 12.86 -30.34
C LEU A 225 3.07 13.90 -30.87
N GLY A 226 3.00 14.04 -32.19
CA GLY A 226 2.07 14.95 -32.85
C GLY A 226 0.60 14.59 -32.55
N ALA A 227 -0.33 15.51 -32.82
CA ALA A 227 -1.77 15.24 -32.63
C ALA A 227 -2.41 14.44 -33.79
N GLN A 228 -1.63 14.13 -34.83
CA GLN A 228 -2.11 13.46 -36.03
C GLN A 228 -2.36 11.97 -35.77
N VAL A 229 -3.38 11.41 -36.42
CA VAL A 229 -3.89 10.06 -36.11
C VAL A 229 -4.08 9.20 -37.37
N TYR A 230 -3.39 9.55 -38.45
CA TYR A 230 -3.38 8.79 -39.70
C TYR A 230 -2.51 7.51 -39.56
N SER A 231 -2.79 6.50 -40.39
CA SER A 231 -2.21 5.16 -40.32
C SER A 231 -0.67 5.14 -40.34
N GLU A 232 -0.04 6.00 -41.14
CA GLU A 232 1.43 6.10 -41.20
C GLU A 232 2.02 6.75 -39.96
N HIS A 233 1.35 7.77 -39.41
CA HIS A 233 1.76 8.42 -38.17
C HIS A 233 1.72 7.46 -36.99
N ILE A 234 0.71 6.57 -36.93
CA ILE A 234 0.58 5.57 -35.87
C ILE A 234 1.78 4.61 -35.86
N ARG A 235 2.23 4.11 -37.03
CA ARG A 235 3.42 3.25 -37.10
C ARG A 235 4.66 3.96 -36.56
N TRP A 236 4.84 5.24 -36.91
CA TRP A 236 5.93 6.04 -36.39
C TRP A 236 5.84 6.20 -34.86
N VAL A 237 4.66 6.56 -34.32
CA VAL A 237 4.44 6.69 -32.86
C VAL A 237 4.76 5.38 -32.14
N VAL A 238 4.24 4.25 -32.63
CA VAL A 238 4.49 2.93 -32.04
C VAL A 238 5.99 2.63 -32.00
N LYS A 239 6.73 2.93 -33.08
CA LYS A 239 8.19 2.75 -33.14
C LYS A 239 8.91 3.62 -32.09
N GLN A 240 8.55 4.90 -31.97
CA GLN A 240 9.18 5.81 -30.99
C GLN A 240 8.93 5.37 -29.55
N VAL A 241 7.69 5.04 -29.21
CA VAL A 241 7.31 4.63 -27.86
C VAL A 241 7.94 3.27 -27.50
N ARG A 242 8.00 2.31 -28.43
CA ARG A 242 8.72 1.04 -28.20
C ARG A 242 10.20 1.25 -27.96
N GLY A 243 10.87 2.11 -28.74
CA GLY A 243 12.27 2.47 -28.53
C GLY A 243 12.51 3.14 -27.18
N TRP A 244 11.62 4.04 -26.77
CA TRP A 244 11.64 4.65 -25.43
C TRP A 244 11.48 3.61 -24.31
N LEU A 245 10.54 2.67 -24.46
CA LEU A 245 10.28 1.63 -23.47
C LEU A 245 11.48 0.69 -23.29
N GLN A 246 12.15 0.33 -24.39
CA GLN A 246 13.37 -0.49 -24.38
C GLN A 246 14.53 0.22 -23.67
N LYS A 247 14.77 1.51 -23.96
CA LYS A 247 15.79 2.29 -23.25
C LYS A 247 15.53 2.33 -21.74
N ARG A 248 14.27 2.57 -21.34
CA ARG A 248 13.87 2.62 -19.94
C ARG A 248 14.06 1.29 -19.21
N SER A 249 13.72 0.16 -19.86
CA SER A 249 13.89 -1.17 -19.24
C SER A 249 15.36 -1.54 -19.04
N LEU A 250 16.24 -1.13 -19.96
CA LEU A 250 17.69 -1.28 -19.84
C LEU A 250 18.26 -0.47 -18.67
N HIS A 251 17.82 0.78 -18.49
CA HIS A 251 18.24 1.59 -17.33
C HIS A 251 17.80 0.97 -15.99
N ARG A 252 16.59 0.40 -15.93
CA ARG A 252 16.10 -0.27 -14.73
C ARG A 252 16.97 -1.49 -14.37
N LYS A 253 17.32 -2.33 -15.34
CA LYS A 253 18.20 -3.49 -15.12
C LYS A 253 19.62 -3.09 -14.67
N ARG A 254 20.17 -2.00 -15.21
CA ARG A 254 21.49 -1.48 -14.79
C ARG A 254 21.46 -0.89 -13.37
N GLY A 255 20.37 -0.25 -12.96
CA GLY A 255 20.19 0.26 -11.60
C GLY A 255 19.96 -0.84 -10.55
N GLU A 256 19.31 -1.94 -10.93
CA GLU A 256 19.10 -3.11 -10.06
C GLU A 256 20.33 -4.05 -9.99
N GLY A 257 21.23 -4.00 -10.99
CA GLY A 257 22.50 -4.76 -11.02
C GLY A 257 23.70 -4.09 -10.31
N GLY A 258 23.49 -2.97 -9.61
CA GLY A 258 24.53 -2.22 -8.90
C GLY A 258 24.83 -2.69 -7.47
N GLN A 259 24.36 -3.87 -7.05
CA GLN A 259 24.92 -4.56 -5.90
C GLN A 259 26.09 -5.42 -6.38
N ASN A 260 27.28 -4.82 -6.29
CA ASN A 260 28.56 -5.42 -6.59
C ASN A 260 28.74 -6.77 -5.87
N PRO A 261 28.88 -7.92 -6.57
CA PRO A 261 29.27 -9.17 -5.94
C PRO A 261 30.80 -9.31 -5.76
N ASN A 262 31.59 -8.34 -6.21
CA ASN A 262 33.05 -8.33 -6.01
C ASN A 262 33.46 -7.34 -4.93
N GLY A 263 33.21 -7.71 -3.68
CA GLY A 263 34.04 -7.29 -2.55
C GLY A 263 35.21 -8.26 -2.42
N GLY A 264 36.21 -8.13 -3.29
CA GLY A 264 37.40 -8.98 -3.28
C GLY A 264 38.61 -8.26 -3.86
N ALA A 265 39.71 -8.31 -3.09
CA ALA A 265 41.08 -7.91 -3.42
C ALA A 265 41.46 -6.42 -3.22
N THR A 266 41.57 -6.02 -1.94
CA THR A 266 42.58 -5.04 -1.52
C THR A 266 43.95 -5.69 -1.70
N SER A 267 44.66 -5.31 -2.78
CA SER A 267 46.07 -5.65 -2.98
C SER A 267 46.92 -5.00 -1.87
N ILE A 268 47.49 -5.84 -1.02
CA ILE A 268 48.55 -5.47 -0.09
C ILE A 268 49.83 -5.32 -0.92
N ARG A 269 50.22 -4.07 -1.22
CA ARG A 269 51.63 -3.73 -1.45
C ARG A 269 52.24 -3.50 -0.08
N LYS A 270 52.92 -4.52 0.46
CA LYS A 270 54.02 -4.28 1.40
C LYS A 270 55.27 -4.08 0.55
N GLY A 271 55.82 -2.88 0.61
CA GLY A 271 57.22 -2.65 0.32
C GLY A 271 58.01 -3.01 1.56
N GLU A 272 58.97 -3.90 1.39
CA GLU A 272 60.33 -3.90 1.94
C GLU A 272 61.14 -4.90 1.09
#